data_AF-A0A953E3T8-F1
#
_entry.id   AF-A0A953E3T8-F1
#
_cell.length_a   1.000
_cell.length_b   1.000
_cell.length_c   1.000
_cell.angle_alpha   90.00
_cell.angle_beta   90.00
_cell.angle_gamma   90.00
#
_symmetry.space_group_name_H-M   'P 1'
#
loop_
_entity.id
_entity.type
_entity.pdbx_description
1 polymer ?
#
loop_
_entity_poly.entity_id
_entity_poly.type
_entity_poly.pdbx_seq_one_letter_code
_entity_poly.pdbx_strand_id
1 'polypeptide(L)'
;MTFNLADFPPDRLAPYGLHAVHPDDFLLDVESIDPATFADAVREDLGHYRAPPLDLPEYVVALRRAGVPRIAEQIGKLAPILELRPSDRPED
;
A
#
# COMPACT_ATOMS: atom_id res chain seq x y z
N MET A 1 6.72 -11.66 -2.07
CA MET A 1 5.86 -10.71 -2.80
C MET A 1 6.44 -10.46 -4.20
N THR A 2 5.65 -10.52 -5.26
CA THR A 2 6.09 -10.26 -6.65
C THR A 2 4.89 -9.86 -7.53
N PHE A 3 5.10 -8.97 -8.50
CA PHE A 3 4.08 -8.64 -9.51
C PHE A 3 3.87 -9.76 -10.52
N ASN A 4 4.90 -10.56 -10.79
CA ASN A 4 4.82 -11.63 -11.76
C ASN A 4 4.50 -12.96 -11.07
N LEU A 5 3.22 -13.29 -10.92
CA LEU A 5 2.83 -14.58 -10.32
C LEU A 5 3.06 -15.77 -11.26
N ALA A 6 3.07 -15.55 -12.57
CA ALA A 6 3.22 -16.62 -13.56
C ALA A 6 4.61 -17.30 -13.50
N ASP A 7 5.65 -16.52 -13.20
CA ASP A 7 7.02 -17.03 -13.05
C ASP A 7 7.24 -17.74 -11.70
N PHE A 8 6.28 -17.66 -10.77
CA PHE A 8 6.38 -18.17 -9.41
C PHE A 8 5.20 -19.11 -9.07
N PRO A 9 5.01 -20.21 -9.84
CA PRO A 9 3.86 -21.07 -9.67
C PRO A 9 3.93 -21.86 -8.34
N PRO A 10 2.78 -22.13 -7.68
CA PRO A 10 2.76 -22.69 -6.33
C PRO A 10 3.48 -24.05 -6.18
N ASP A 11 3.40 -24.91 -7.19
CA ASP A 11 4.04 -26.23 -7.20
C ASP A 11 5.58 -26.15 -7.15
N ARG A 12 6.16 -25.08 -7.70
CA ARG A 12 7.60 -24.82 -7.65
C ARG A 12 8.05 -24.20 -6.33
N LEU A 13 7.16 -23.48 -5.65
CA LEU A 13 7.44 -22.82 -4.38
C LEU A 13 7.20 -23.74 -3.16
N ALA A 14 6.24 -24.65 -3.27
CA ALA A 14 5.82 -25.53 -2.18
C ALA A 14 6.96 -26.32 -1.52
N PRO A 15 7.97 -26.87 -2.25
CA PRO A 15 9.10 -27.56 -1.63
C PRO A 15 9.94 -26.70 -0.69
N TYR A 16 9.87 -25.37 -0.84
CA TYR A 16 10.59 -24.41 -0.01
C TYR A 16 9.71 -23.80 1.09
N GLY A 17 8.44 -24.21 1.21
CA GLY A 17 7.47 -23.60 2.11
C GLY A 17 7.13 -22.16 1.75
N LEU A 18 7.33 -21.77 0.49
CA LEU A 18 7.08 -20.40 0.01
C LEU A 18 5.75 -20.33 -0.76
N HIS A 19 5.19 -19.12 -0.82
CA HIS A 19 4.10 -18.77 -1.71
C HIS A 19 4.34 -17.36 -2.26
N ALA A 20 3.86 -17.12 -3.48
CA ALA A 20 3.89 -15.80 -4.09
C ALA A 20 2.60 -15.04 -3.78
N VAL A 21 2.74 -13.76 -3.44
CA VAL A 21 1.63 -12.84 -3.20
C VAL A 21 1.86 -11.61 -4.05
N HIS A 22 0.81 -11.14 -4.71
CA HIS A 22 0.85 -9.91 -5.50
C HIS A 22 0.95 -8.69 -4.55
N PRO A 23 1.75 -7.65 -4.86
CA PRO A 23 1.90 -6.50 -3.98
C PRO A 23 0.59 -5.81 -3.60
N ASP A 24 -0.35 -5.70 -4.55
CA ASP A 24 -1.67 -5.10 -4.30
C ASP A 24 -2.47 -5.90 -3.26
N ASP A 25 -2.40 -7.23 -3.28
CA ASP A 25 -3.05 -8.08 -2.25
C ASP A 25 -2.34 -7.94 -0.90
N PHE A 26 -1.01 -8.04 -0.92
CA PHE A 26 -0.21 -7.94 0.30
C PHE A 26 -0.45 -6.62 1.06
N LEU A 27 -0.49 -5.49 0.33
CA LEU A 27 -0.70 -4.19 0.96
C LEU A 27 -2.12 -4.02 1.51
N LEU A 28 -3.14 -4.63 0.88
CA LEU A 28 -4.50 -4.65 1.43
C LEU A 28 -4.58 -5.46 2.72
N ASP A 29 -3.90 -6.62 2.76
CA ASP A 29 -3.84 -7.42 3.98
C ASP A 29 -3.17 -6.63 5.12
N VAL A 30 -2.05 -5.95 4.84
CA VAL A 30 -1.36 -5.11 5.83
C VAL A 30 -2.23 -3.93 6.30
N GLU A 31 -2.89 -3.23 5.38
CA GLU A 31 -3.79 -2.13 5.73
C GLU A 31 -4.94 -2.60 6.63
N SER A 32 -5.47 -3.80 6.40
CA SER A 32 -6.56 -4.35 7.21
C SER A 32 -6.14 -4.73 8.64
N ILE A 33 -4.84 -4.98 8.88
CA ILE A 33 -4.31 -5.35 10.19
C ILE A 33 -4.20 -4.12 11.10
N ASP A 34 -3.65 -3.03 10.58
CA ASP A 34 -3.47 -1.78 11.33
C ASP A 34 -3.58 -0.58 10.37
N PRO A 35 -4.79 -0.04 10.15
CA PRO A 35 -5.01 1.09 9.27
C PRO A 35 -4.29 2.37 9.73
N ALA A 36 -4.05 2.54 11.03
CA ALA A 36 -3.42 3.73 11.57
C ALA A 36 -1.93 3.77 11.26
N THR A 37 -1.22 2.66 11.51
CA THR A 37 0.20 2.52 11.15
C THR A 37 0.38 2.51 9.63
N PHE A 38 -0.54 1.87 8.90
CA PHE A 38 -0.51 1.90 7.43
C PHE A 38 -0.65 3.34 6.89
N ALA A 39 -1.59 4.12 7.42
CA ALA A 39 -1.75 5.53 7.06
C ALA A 39 -0.50 6.36 7.36
N ASP A 40 0.23 6.09 8.44
CA ASP A 40 1.49 6.76 8.74
C ASP A 40 2.57 6.44 7.70
N ALA A 41 2.70 5.17 7.33
CA ALA A 41 3.62 4.75 6.27
C ALA A 41 3.28 5.40 4.92
N VAL A 42 2.00 5.52 4.58
CA VAL A 42 1.55 6.22 3.35
C VAL A 42 1.92 7.71 3.37
N ARG A 43 1.76 8.39 4.52
CA ARG A 43 2.17 9.81 4.63
C ARG A 43 3.67 9.97 4.48
N GLU A 44 4.45 9.07 5.07
CA GLU A 44 5.91 9.08 4.95
C GLU A 44 6.34 8.87 3.49
N ASP A 45 5.77 7.86 2.82
CA ASP A 45 6.07 7.57 1.42
C ASP A 45 5.70 8.74 0.50
N LEU A 46 4.50 9.33 0.68
CA LEU A 46 4.09 10.52 -0.06
C LEU A 46 5.10 11.68 0.13
N GLY A 47 5.62 11.86 1.36
CA GLY A 47 6.63 12.87 1.69
C GLY A 47 8.03 12.63 1.09
N HIS A 48 8.31 11.45 0.54
CA HIS A 48 9.56 11.18 -0.18
C HIS A 48 9.56 11.74 -1.60
N TYR A 49 8.40 11.94 -2.20
CA TYR A 49 8.30 12.61 -3.50
C TYR A 49 8.54 14.10 -3.33
N ARG A 50 9.74 14.57 -3.71
CA ARG A 50 10.17 15.97 -3.54
C ARG A 50 10.53 16.67 -4.85
N ALA A 51 10.66 15.94 -5.96
CA ALA A 51 11.10 16.48 -7.25
C ALA A 51 10.57 15.65 -8.44
N PRO A 52 9.32 15.87 -8.90
CA PRO A 52 8.34 16.82 -8.35
C PRO A 52 7.70 16.30 -7.06
N PRO A 53 7.21 17.20 -6.17
CA PRO A 53 6.32 16.79 -5.09
C PRO A 53 4.99 16.30 -5.67
N LEU A 54 4.41 15.29 -5.02
CA LEU A 54 3.07 14.78 -5.35
C LEU A 54 2.07 15.19 -4.28
N ASP A 55 0.84 15.48 -4.70
CA ASP A 55 -0.31 15.46 -3.79
C ASP A 55 -0.95 14.06 -3.69
N LEU A 56 -1.91 13.89 -2.77
CA LEU A 56 -2.55 12.59 -2.54
C LEU A 56 -3.29 12.05 -3.80
N PRO A 57 -4.09 12.85 -4.53
CA PRO A 57 -4.64 12.43 -5.82
C PRO A 57 -3.60 11.95 -6.84
N GLU A 58 -2.50 12.70 -7.01
CA GLU A 58 -1.42 12.34 -7.93
C GLU A 58 -0.73 11.03 -7.51
N TYR A 59 -0.52 10.86 -6.21
CA TYR A 59 0.03 9.64 -5.63
C TYR A 59 -0.86 8.42 -5.85
N VAL A 60 -2.17 8.54 -5.65
CA VAL A 60 -3.15 7.48 -5.97
C VAL A 60 -3.09 7.11 -7.46
N VAL A 61 -2.98 8.09 -8.35
CA VAL A 61 -2.81 7.83 -9.79
C VAL A 61 -1.48 7.12 -10.07
N ALA A 62 -0.39 7.51 -9.41
CA ALA A 62 0.91 6.86 -9.55
C ALA A 62 0.88 5.40 -9.10
N LEU A 63 0.27 5.09 -7.96
CA LEU A 63 0.10 3.73 -7.45
C LEU A 63 -0.74 2.85 -8.39
N ARG A 64 -1.83 3.39 -8.97
CA ARG A 64 -2.60 2.68 -10.01
C ARG A 64 -1.71 2.31 -11.21
N ARG A 65 -0.87 3.24 -11.67
CA ARG A 65 0.08 3.01 -12.77
C ARG A 65 1.20 2.04 -12.41
N ALA A 66 1.58 1.97 -11.14
CA ALA A 66 2.56 1.02 -10.60
C ALA A 66 2.01 -0.42 -10.48
N GLY A 67 0.75 -0.65 -10.84
CA GLY A 67 0.15 -1.99 -10.83
C GLY A 67 -0.48 -2.39 -9.48
N VAL A 68 -0.72 -1.44 -8.57
CA VAL A 68 -1.42 -1.68 -7.30
C VAL A 68 -2.74 -0.89 -7.21
N PRO A 69 -3.70 -1.13 -8.13
CA PRO A 69 -4.88 -0.28 -8.25
C PRO A 69 -5.87 -0.40 -7.08
N ARG A 70 -5.93 -1.54 -6.38
CA ARG A 70 -6.90 -1.73 -5.29
C ARG A 70 -6.45 -1.02 -4.02
N ILE A 71 -5.18 -1.15 -3.65
CA ILE A 71 -4.66 -0.39 -2.51
C ILE A 71 -4.67 1.12 -2.81
N ALA A 72 -4.44 1.52 -4.06
CA ALA A 72 -4.55 2.92 -4.46
C ALA A 72 -5.97 3.46 -4.24
N GLU A 73 -7.01 2.67 -4.52
CA GLU A 73 -8.39 3.03 -4.20
C GLU A 73 -8.64 3.12 -2.69
N GLN A 74 -8.10 2.17 -1.93
CA GLN A 74 -8.24 2.15 -0.47
C GLN A 74 -7.58 3.36 0.18
N ILE A 75 -6.36 3.73 -0.25
CA ILE A 75 -5.66 4.94 0.20
C ILE A 75 -6.49 6.19 -0.08
N GLY A 76 -7.16 6.27 -1.23
CA GLY A 76 -8.09 7.36 -1.53
C GLY A 76 -9.25 7.47 -0.53
N LYS A 77 -9.76 6.34 0.00
CA LYS A 77 -10.80 6.32 1.04
C LYS A 77 -10.26 6.73 2.41
N LEU A 78 -8.98 6.50 2.67
CA LEU A 78 -8.29 6.91 3.89
C LEU A 78 -7.88 8.39 3.91
N ALA A 79 -8.16 9.16 2.86
CA ALA A 79 -7.81 10.59 2.80
C ALA A 79 -8.16 11.38 4.08
N PRO A 80 -9.34 11.23 4.70
CA PRO A 80 -9.64 11.92 5.95
C PRO A 80 -8.66 11.58 7.08
N ILE A 81 -8.26 10.30 7.19
CA ILE A 81 -7.29 9.85 8.21
C ILE A 81 -5.91 10.41 7.87
N LEU A 82 -5.49 10.35 6.60
CA LEU A 82 -4.21 10.85 6.13
C LEU A 82 -4.03 12.38 6.36
N GLU A 83 -5.12 13.13 6.35
CA GLU A 83 -5.10 14.57 6.60
C GLU A 83 -5.14 14.93 8.10
N LEU A 84 -5.53 14.00 8.98
CA LEU A 84 -5.46 14.20 10.43
C LEU A 84 -4.02 14.22 10.91
N ARG A 85 -3.70 15.17 11.82
CA ARG A 85 -2.41 15.17 12.50
C ARG A 85 -2.34 13.94 13.40
N PRO A 86 -1.15 13.32 13.57
CA PRO A 86 -0.99 12.18 14.48
C PRO A 86 -1.50 12.45 15.90
N SER A 87 -1.41 13.69 16.39
CA SER A 87 -1.92 14.15 17.69
C SER A 87 -3.44 14.20 17.81
N ASP A 88 -4.16 14.19 16.69
CA ASP A 88 -5.60 14.39 16.62
C ASP A 88 -6.35 13.05 16.46
N ARG A 89 -5.62 11.92 16.40
CA ARG A 89 -6.18 10.57 16.37
C ARG A 89 -6.57 10.13 17.79
N PRO A 90 -7.73 9.48 17.98
CA PRO A 90 -8.08 8.90 19.28
C PRO A 90 -7.03 7.83 19.64
N GLU A 91 -6.59 7.82 20.90
CA GLU A 91 -5.80 6.72 21.45
C GLU A 91 -6.69 5.45 21.47
N ASP A 92 -6.20 4.35 20.88
CA ASP A 92 -6.85 3.03 20.90
C ASP A 92 -6.88 2.41 22.31
#